data_AF-A0AAE9EMH0-F1
#
_entry.id   AF-A0AAE9EMH0-F1
#
_cell.length_a   1.000
_cell.length_b   1.000
_cell.length_c   1.000
_cell.angle_alpha   90.00
_cell.angle_beta   90.00
_cell.angle_gamma   90.00
#
_symmetry.space_group_name_H-M   'P 1'
#
loop_
_entity.id
_entity.type
_entity.pdbx_description
1 polymer ?
#
loop_
_entity_poly.entity_id
_entity_poly.type
_entity_poly.pdbx_seq_one_letter_code
_entity_poly.pdbx_strand_id
1 'polypeptide(L)'
;MVDRNLLILGVFIFIGFVLNTVGVFTSYWAVDSFGFHGGITHINQYAETWFLAATIFMYLSFLQFAFTFLIYLYTVFVVYRNGYSRSVRKWFKLMTNNSGTIVIFTVIALILMGVNFSKASDSTDTFSLGYSAWLSCAAAVLSLVTKMVERNSQNVLAGGTSLGAAVAPPQAHTNFVDAGTTSLMNKPGEPPFRLALNTNKIEFKCTEDRKPSSVFVKLFNPTNETVSFKVRCTSADIFRVQPPLGFVKSNETVSIVIWYQNQDKKDAMSKCHYFAFYHTHSDGRTARELWANSKAEGVRRLPASFISAK
;
A
#
# COMPACT_ATOMS: atom_id res chain seq x y z
N MET A 1 8.74 -12.84 -8.40
CA MET A 1 9.53 -11.68 -8.85
C MET A 1 9.41 -10.61 -7.76
N VAL A 2 10.52 -10.22 -7.12
CA VAL A 2 10.49 -9.24 -6.02
C VAL A 2 10.19 -7.85 -6.61
N ASP A 3 9.25 -7.12 -6.00
CA ASP A 3 8.90 -5.76 -6.43
C ASP A 3 10.13 -4.85 -6.34
N ARG A 4 10.37 -4.06 -7.39
CA ARG A 4 11.44 -3.04 -7.44
C ARG A 4 11.36 -2.09 -6.23
N ASN A 5 10.16 -1.74 -5.78
CA ASN A 5 9.97 -0.86 -4.63
C ASN A 5 10.42 -1.52 -3.31
N LEU A 6 10.22 -2.84 -3.18
CA LEU A 6 10.66 -3.59 -2.00
C LEU A 6 12.19 -3.68 -1.95
N LEU A 7 12.85 -3.85 -3.10
CA LEU A 7 14.30 -3.83 -3.20
C LEU A 7 14.88 -2.45 -2.86
N ILE A 8 14.31 -1.37 -3.42
CA ILE A 8 14.73 0.00 -3.12
C ILE A 8 14.57 0.29 -1.61
N LEU A 9 13.46 -0.13 -1.01
CA LEU A 9 13.22 0.00 0.42
C LEU A 9 14.32 -0.71 1.23
N GLY A 10 14.68 -1.94 0.86
CA GLY A 10 15.74 -2.70 1.51
C GLY A 10 17.11 -2.04 1.45
N VAL A 11 17.47 -1.47 0.30
CA VAL A 11 18.74 -0.74 0.12
C VAL A 11 18.80 0.45 1.08
N PHE A 12 17.74 1.25 1.18
CA PHE A 12 17.72 2.39 2.09
C PHE A 12 17.78 1.99 3.57
N ILE A 13 17.06 0.92 3.96
CA ILE A 13 17.12 0.40 5.34
C ILE A 13 18.54 -0.09 5.66
N PHE A 14 19.18 -0.80 4.73
CA PHE A 14 20.53 -1.32 4.92
C PHE A 14 21.57 -0.19 5.03
N ILE A 15 21.55 0.79 4.13
CA ILE A 15 22.46 1.94 4.19
C ILE A 15 22.24 2.73 5.47
N GLY A 16 20.98 3.00 5.84
CA GLY A 16 20.65 3.68 7.09
C GLY A 16 21.18 2.93 8.32
N PHE A 17 21.01 1.61 8.37
CA PHE A 17 21.54 0.77 9.45
C PHE A 17 23.07 0.85 9.54
N VAL A 18 23.79 0.74 8.42
CA VAL A 18 25.25 0.82 8.40
C VAL A 18 25.72 2.20 8.85
N LEU A 19 25.14 3.28 8.32
CA LEU A 19 25.50 4.64 8.70
C LEU A 19 25.23 4.92 10.18
N ASN A 20 24.11 4.46 10.72
CA ASN A 20 23.81 4.61 12.14
C ASN A 20 24.75 3.76 13.00
N THR A 21 25.08 2.53 12.59
CA THR A 21 26.05 1.68 13.29
C THR A 21 27.42 2.36 13.35
N VAL A 22 27.93 2.83 12.22
CA VAL A 22 29.21 3.55 12.16
C VAL A 22 29.14 4.84 12.99
N GLY A 23 28.05 5.61 12.85
CA GLY A 23 27.82 6.81 13.63
C GLY A 23 27.85 6.55 15.15
N VAL A 24 27.14 5.54 15.64
CA VAL A 24 27.04 5.25 17.07
C VAL A 24 28.36 4.72 17.64
N PHE A 25 29.04 3.82 16.92
CA PHE A 25 30.21 3.12 17.45
C PHE A 25 31.56 3.77 17.12
N THR A 26 31.58 4.83 16.31
CA THR A 26 32.82 5.55 16.00
C THR A 26 33.01 6.75 16.94
N SER A 27 34.21 6.86 17.50
CA SER A 27 34.58 7.85 18.53
C SER A 27 34.80 9.26 17.99
N TYR A 28 33.82 9.85 17.31
CA TYR A 28 33.94 11.17 16.70
C TYR A 28 32.62 11.97 16.75
N TRP A 29 32.03 12.02 17.94
CA TRP A 29 30.80 12.76 18.23
C TRP A 29 31.07 14.17 18.73
N ALA A 30 32.06 14.32 19.61
CA ALA A 30 32.52 15.61 20.12
C ALA A 30 33.89 15.90 19.53
N VAL A 31 34.13 17.12 19.06
CA VAL A 31 35.43 17.60 18.59
C VAL A 31 35.70 18.95 19.21
N ASP A 32 36.86 19.12 19.82
CA ASP A 32 37.30 20.40 20.37
C ASP A 32 38.17 21.20 19.38
N SER A 33 38.50 22.43 19.72
CA SER A 33 39.36 23.33 18.93
C SER A 33 40.78 22.79 18.72
N PHE A 34 41.25 21.88 19.57
CA PHE A 34 42.59 21.31 19.54
C PHE A 34 42.66 20.01 18.72
N GLY A 35 41.51 19.52 18.23
CA GLY A 35 41.39 18.30 17.43
C GLY A 35 41.23 17.01 18.26
N PHE A 36 41.08 17.12 19.59
CA PHE A 36 40.69 15.98 20.40
C PHE A 36 39.24 15.61 20.09
N HIS A 37 38.96 14.31 20.09
CA HIS A 37 37.68 13.77 19.70
C HIS A 37 37.18 12.74 20.71
N GLY A 38 35.89 12.80 20.99
CA GLY A 38 35.18 11.94 21.94
C GLY A 38 34.08 11.12 21.28
N GLY A 39 33.96 9.86 21.69
CA GLY A 39 32.87 8.96 21.31
C GLY A 39 31.78 8.88 22.37
N ILE A 40 30.62 8.35 21.98
CA ILE A 40 29.51 8.02 22.89
C ILE A 40 29.58 6.57 23.41
N THR A 41 30.57 5.79 22.97
CA THR A 41 30.65 4.34 23.27
C THR A 41 31.04 4.04 24.72
N HIS A 42 31.88 4.89 25.31
CA HIS A 42 32.37 4.71 26.67
C HIS A 42 31.51 5.52 27.64
N ILE A 43 30.54 4.84 28.26
CA ILE A 43 29.76 5.41 29.37
C ILE A 43 30.70 5.52 30.57
N ASN A 44 31.25 6.72 30.78
CA ASN A 44 31.99 7.03 31.97
C ASN A 44 31.01 7.38 33.10
N GLN A 45 31.21 6.82 34.29
CA GLN A 45 30.44 7.14 35.50
C GLN A 45 30.54 8.62 35.91
N TYR A 46 31.56 9.33 35.42
CA TYR A 46 31.76 10.77 35.62
C TYR A 46 31.23 11.63 34.46
N ALA A 47 30.56 11.04 33.47
CA ALA A 47 30.00 11.78 32.37
C ALA A 47 28.77 12.59 32.81
N GLU A 48 28.63 13.78 32.25
CA GLU A 48 27.47 14.63 32.47
C GLU A 48 26.15 13.94 32.09
N THR A 49 25.11 14.20 32.86
CA THR A 49 23.80 13.51 32.72
C THR A 49 23.16 13.71 31.35
N TRP A 50 23.34 14.89 30.74
CA TRP A 50 22.85 15.18 29.39
C TRP A 50 23.60 14.38 28.31
N PHE A 51 24.90 14.14 28.51
CA PHE A 51 25.73 13.36 27.60
C PHE A 51 25.35 11.88 27.67
N LEU A 52 25.13 11.37 28.88
CA LEU A 52 24.61 10.04 29.12
C LEU A 52 23.22 9.85 28.47
N ALA A 53 22.31 10.81 28.66
CA ALA A 53 20.97 10.75 28.07
C ALA A 53 21.04 10.69 26.53
N ALA A 54 21.84 11.56 25.90
CA ALA A 54 22.04 11.55 24.46
C ALA A 54 22.61 10.22 23.95
N THR A 55 23.56 9.64 24.70
CA THR A 55 24.16 8.33 24.41
C THR A 55 23.10 7.21 24.44
N ILE A 56 22.25 7.19 25.47
CA ILE A 56 21.15 6.22 25.59
C ILE A 56 20.18 6.33 24.40
N PHE A 57 19.78 7.55 24.02
CA PHE A 57 18.91 7.74 22.85
C PHE A 57 19.55 7.25 21.56
N MET A 58 20.86 7.43 21.38
CA MET A 58 21.56 6.90 20.22
C MET A 58 21.62 5.37 20.21
N TYR A 59 21.85 4.72 21.34
CA TYR A 59 21.77 3.25 21.43
C TYR A 59 20.36 2.73 21.16
N LEU A 60 19.33 3.40 21.67
CA LEU A 60 17.94 3.07 21.36
C LEU A 60 17.65 3.22 19.85
N SER A 61 18.21 4.24 19.20
CA SER A 61 18.09 4.41 17.73
C SER A 61 18.73 3.23 16.98
N PHE A 62 19.89 2.77 17.42
CA PHE A 62 20.59 1.63 16.82
C PHE A 62 19.80 0.32 16.98
N LEU A 63 19.31 0.04 18.18
CA LEU A 63 18.47 -1.14 18.45
C LEU A 63 17.19 -1.11 17.59
N GLN A 64 16.59 0.06 17.41
CA GLN A 64 15.40 0.22 16.60
C GLN A 64 15.68 0.02 15.10
N PHE A 65 16.84 0.46 14.60
CA PHE A 65 17.28 0.15 13.25
C PHE A 65 17.52 -1.36 13.05
N ALA A 66 18.20 -2.02 13.98
CA ALA A 66 18.43 -3.47 13.93
C ALA A 66 17.10 -4.23 13.92
N PHE A 67 16.16 -3.86 14.78
CA PHE A 67 14.82 -4.43 14.80
C PHE A 67 14.06 -4.20 13.48
N THR A 68 14.16 -3.01 12.89
CA THR A 68 13.55 -2.69 11.59
C THR A 68 14.17 -3.52 10.46
N PHE A 69 15.48 -3.72 10.48
CA PHE A 69 16.18 -4.58 9.51
C PHE A 69 15.71 -6.04 9.61
N LEU A 70 15.55 -6.58 10.82
CA LEU A 70 15.00 -7.93 11.02
C LEU A 70 13.55 -8.07 10.55
N ILE A 71 12.69 -7.07 10.82
CA ILE A 71 11.32 -7.05 10.31
C ILE A 71 11.30 -7.00 8.78
N TYR A 72 12.21 -6.24 8.16
CA TYR A 72 12.34 -6.18 6.71
C TYR A 72 12.70 -7.56 6.13
N LEU A 73 13.71 -8.25 6.69
CA LEU A 73 14.08 -9.60 6.24
C LEU A 73 12.92 -10.59 6.38
N TYR A 74 12.22 -10.55 7.51
CA TYR A 74 11.02 -11.36 7.73
C TYR A 74 9.93 -11.04 6.68
N THR A 75 9.71 -9.77 6.38
CA THR A 75 8.72 -9.32 5.40
C THR A 75 9.06 -9.80 3.99
N VAL A 76 10.33 -9.70 3.59
CA VAL A 76 10.81 -10.23 2.31
C VAL A 76 10.59 -11.75 2.23
N PHE A 77 10.91 -12.48 3.29
CA PHE A 77 10.70 -13.94 3.33
C PHE A 77 9.22 -14.31 3.18
N VAL A 78 8.33 -13.63 3.91
CA VAL A 78 6.88 -13.86 3.82
C VAL A 78 6.34 -13.50 2.42
N VAL A 79 6.79 -12.40 1.84
CA VAL A 79 6.38 -11.99 0.49
C VAL A 79 6.91 -12.96 -0.57
N TYR A 80 8.11 -13.49 -0.40
CA TYR A 80 8.69 -14.49 -1.31
C TYR A 80 7.90 -15.80 -1.28
N ARG A 81 7.54 -16.29 -0.08
CA ARG A 81 6.86 -17.57 0.09
C ARG A 81 5.36 -17.53 -0.25
N ASN A 82 4.67 -16.46 0.18
CA ASN A 82 3.20 -16.38 0.16
C ASN A 82 2.67 -15.26 -0.75
N GLY A 83 3.55 -14.48 -1.39
CA GLY A 83 3.16 -13.27 -2.12
C GLY A 83 2.71 -12.13 -1.21
N TYR A 84 2.27 -11.03 -1.82
CA TYR A 84 1.70 -9.91 -1.08
C TYR A 84 0.33 -10.28 -0.51
N SER A 85 0.19 -10.25 0.82
CA SER A 85 -1.08 -10.51 1.51
C SER A 85 -1.45 -9.36 2.46
N ARG A 86 -2.72 -9.30 2.89
CA ARG A 86 -3.18 -8.29 3.87
C ARG A 86 -2.40 -8.36 5.19
N SER A 87 -1.92 -9.55 5.56
CA SER A 87 -1.08 -9.79 6.74
C SER A 87 0.30 -9.17 6.65
N VAL A 88 0.78 -8.82 5.45
CA VAL A 88 2.07 -8.11 5.27
C VAL A 88 1.95 -6.63 5.59
N ARG A 89 0.75 -6.04 5.42
CA ARG A 89 0.51 -4.61 5.62
C ARG A 89 0.79 -4.13 7.06
N LYS A 90 0.54 -4.98 8.06
CA LYS A 90 0.85 -4.65 9.46
C LYS A 90 2.36 -4.49 9.68
N TRP A 91 3.18 -5.28 8.99
CA TRP A 91 4.64 -5.21 9.10
C TRP A 91 5.19 -3.94 8.46
N PHE A 92 4.63 -3.53 7.31
CA PHE A 92 4.95 -2.24 6.72
C PHE A 92 4.54 -1.07 7.63
N LYS A 93 3.34 -1.10 8.22
CA LYS A 93 2.95 -0.06 9.19
C LYS A 93 3.88 0.02 10.40
N LEU A 94 4.35 -1.14 10.89
CA LEU A 94 5.30 -1.22 11.99
C LEU A 94 6.67 -0.63 11.62
N MET A 95 7.18 -0.93 10.42
CA MET A 95 8.42 -0.34 9.89
C MET A 95 8.32 1.18 9.77
N THR A 96 7.20 1.71 9.24
CA THR A 96 6.94 3.16 9.18
C THR A 96 6.97 3.82 10.56
N ASN A 97 6.39 3.16 11.56
CA ASN A 97 6.34 3.69 12.93
C ASN A 97 7.74 3.71 13.55
N ASN A 98 8.52 2.64 13.37
CA ASN A 98 9.89 2.56 13.86
C ASN A 98 10.81 3.62 13.24
N SER A 99 10.64 3.90 11.94
CA SER A 99 11.37 4.98 11.27
C SER A 99 11.12 6.34 11.95
N GLY A 100 9.87 6.63 12.33
CA GLY A 100 9.54 7.85 13.07
C GLY A 100 10.23 7.93 14.44
N THR A 101 10.27 6.82 15.19
CA THR A 101 10.90 6.81 16.51
C THR A 101 12.43 6.93 16.44
N ILE A 102 13.06 6.35 15.41
CA ILE A 102 14.49 6.52 15.13
C ILE A 102 14.84 8.01 15.00
N VAL A 103 14.09 8.73 14.16
CA VAL A 103 14.31 10.18 13.93
C VAL A 103 14.18 10.96 15.23
N ILE A 104 13.16 10.67 16.03
CA ILE A 104 12.94 11.35 17.31
C ILE A 104 14.13 11.15 18.24
N PHE A 105 14.61 9.92 18.41
CA PHE A 105 15.77 9.64 19.27
C PHE A 105 17.05 10.31 18.77
N THR A 106 17.32 10.28 17.47
CA THR A 106 18.50 10.95 16.90
C THR A 106 18.43 12.47 17.07
N VAL A 107 17.26 13.08 16.84
CA VAL A 107 17.07 14.53 17.02
C VAL A 107 17.25 14.94 18.49
N ILE A 108 16.69 14.18 19.43
CA ILE A 108 16.87 14.46 20.87
C ILE A 108 18.35 14.40 21.25
N ALA A 109 19.08 13.38 20.80
CA ALA A 109 20.51 13.25 21.07
C ALA A 109 21.32 14.42 20.49
N LEU A 110 21.03 14.85 19.26
CA LEU A 110 21.69 16.00 18.64
C LEU A 110 21.38 17.32 19.35
N ILE A 111 20.14 17.52 19.80
CA ILE A 111 19.76 18.72 20.57
C ILE A 111 20.48 18.75 21.91
N LEU A 112 20.48 17.63 22.65
CA LEU A 112 21.17 17.52 23.93
C LEU A 112 22.68 17.80 23.78
N MET A 113 23.33 17.24 22.77
CA MET A 113 24.75 17.48 22.52
C MET A 113 25.01 18.92 22.04
N GLY A 114 24.30 19.38 21.01
CA GLY A 114 24.54 20.67 20.38
C GLY A 114 24.29 21.86 21.31
N VAL A 115 23.20 21.83 22.08
CA VAL A 115 22.90 22.92 23.02
C VAL A 115 23.93 22.97 24.15
N ASN A 116 24.36 21.82 24.69
CA ASN A 116 25.32 21.80 25.78
C ASN A 116 26.75 22.10 25.30
N PHE A 117 27.16 21.67 24.11
CA PHE A 117 28.43 22.08 23.50
C PHE A 117 28.48 23.59 23.25
N SER A 118 27.38 24.18 22.77
CA SER A 118 27.30 25.64 22.60
C SER A 118 27.44 26.39 23.93
N LYS A 119 26.99 25.81 25.05
CA LYS A 119 27.13 26.40 26.38
C LYS A 119 28.51 26.18 26.99
N ALA A 120 29.16 25.07 26.65
CA ALA A 120 30.50 24.72 27.13
C ALA A 120 31.61 25.38 26.30
N SER A 121 31.27 25.98 25.15
CA SER A 121 32.24 26.66 24.29
C SER A 121 32.46 28.10 24.75
N ASP A 122 33.71 28.48 24.91
CA ASP A 122 34.16 29.83 25.29
C ASP A 122 35.18 30.37 24.26
N SER A 123 35.77 31.54 24.52
CA SER A 123 36.72 32.20 23.60
C SER A 123 38.03 31.43 23.38
N THR A 124 38.37 30.49 24.27
CA THR A 124 39.61 29.72 24.23
C THR A 124 39.42 28.26 23.84
N ASP A 125 38.23 27.70 24.04
CA ASP A 125 37.93 26.31 23.74
C ASP A 125 36.51 26.17 23.18
N THR A 126 36.40 25.61 21.98
CA THR A 126 35.14 25.46 21.24
C THR A 126 34.84 23.99 21.01
N PHE A 127 33.62 23.57 21.34
CA PHE A 127 33.12 22.23 21.12
C PHE A 127 32.17 22.19 19.92
N SER A 128 32.36 21.19 19.05
CA SER A 128 31.55 20.99 17.86
C SER A 128 31.13 19.54 17.70
N LEU A 129 30.07 19.33 16.91
CA LEU A 129 29.60 17.98 16.55
C LEU A 129 30.50 17.41 15.46
N GLY A 130 31.10 16.25 15.75
CA GLY A 130 31.92 15.51 14.80
C GLY A 130 31.11 14.74 13.76
N TYR A 131 31.79 14.16 12.77
CA TYR A 131 31.15 13.45 11.66
C TYR A 131 30.25 12.28 12.10
N SER A 132 30.50 11.63 13.23
CA SER A 132 29.66 10.53 13.73
C SER A 132 28.22 10.97 14.01
N ALA A 133 28.05 12.20 14.51
CA ALA A 133 26.76 12.81 14.73
C ALA A 133 26.02 13.06 13.40
N TRP A 134 26.76 13.53 12.39
CA TRP A 134 26.22 13.80 11.06
C TRP A 134 25.91 12.52 10.25
N LEU A 135 26.71 11.46 10.40
CA LEU A 135 26.40 10.14 9.84
C LEU A 135 25.11 9.57 10.45
N SER A 136 24.94 9.73 11.76
CA SER A 136 23.71 9.34 12.46
C SER A 136 22.50 10.17 12.00
N CYS A 137 22.71 11.48 11.77
CA CYS A 137 21.69 12.37 11.21
C CYS A 137 21.30 11.94 9.77
N ALA A 138 22.28 11.64 8.92
CA ALA A 138 22.04 11.14 7.56
C ALA A 138 21.26 9.82 7.57
N ALA A 139 21.59 8.90 8.48
CA ALA A 139 20.83 7.67 8.68
C ALA A 139 19.36 7.95 9.06
N ALA A 140 19.13 8.90 9.97
CA ALA A 140 17.78 9.32 10.36
C ALA A 140 17.01 9.92 9.17
N VAL A 141 17.64 10.75 8.35
CA VAL A 141 17.02 11.30 7.12
C VAL A 141 16.66 10.19 6.13
N LEU A 142 17.56 9.22 5.90
CA LEU A 142 17.27 8.07 5.03
C LEU A 142 16.09 7.25 5.56
N SER A 143 15.95 7.13 6.88
CA SER A 143 14.79 6.47 7.48
C SER A 143 13.46 7.21 7.21
N LEU A 144 13.46 8.50 6.88
CA LEU A 144 12.25 9.19 6.41
C LEU A 144 11.95 8.90 4.93
N VAL A 145 12.98 8.70 4.11
CA VAL A 145 12.83 8.33 2.70
C VAL A 145 12.20 6.94 2.59
N THR A 146 12.59 5.99 3.47
CA THR A 146 11.95 4.66 3.53
C THR A 146 10.45 4.78 3.81
N LYS A 147 10.03 5.70 4.69
CA LYS A 147 8.61 5.98 4.98
C LYS A 147 7.85 6.50 3.76
N MET A 148 8.47 7.27 2.88
CA MET A 148 7.84 7.72 1.63
C MET A 148 7.69 6.58 0.60
N VAL A 149 8.74 5.79 0.41
CA VAL A 149 8.74 4.62 -0.50
C VAL A 149 7.77 3.55 0.00
N GLU A 150 7.68 3.38 1.32
CA GLU A 150 6.74 2.49 1.97
C GLU A 150 5.31 2.98 1.85
N ARG A 151 5.05 4.29 1.98
CA ARG A 151 3.72 4.87 1.70
C ARG A 151 3.34 4.61 0.25
N ASN A 152 4.26 4.72 -0.70
CA ASN A 152 4.01 4.38 -2.11
C ASN A 152 3.73 2.88 -2.30
N SER A 153 4.47 2.00 -1.63
CA SER A 153 4.26 0.54 -1.69
C SER A 153 2.94 0.13 -1.02
N GLN A 154 2.61 0.75 0.11
CA GLN A 154 1.33 0.61 0.79
C GLN A 154 0.18 1.22 -0.02
N ASN A 155 0.44 2.27 -0.80
CA ASN A 155 -0.48 2.87 -1.75
C ASN A 155 -0.60 2.05 -3.02
N VAL A 156 0.38 1.23 -3.42
CA VAL A 156 0.19 0.21 -4.47
C VAL A 156 -0.69 -0.92 -3.91
N LEU A 157 -0.49 -1.30 -2.64
CA LEU A 157 -1.34 -2.27 -1.92
C LEU A 157 -2.73 -1.72 -1.54
N ALA A 158 -2.86 -0.40 -1.33
CA ALA A 158 -4.14 0.32 -1.15
C ALA A 158 -4.77 0.66 -2.50
N GLY A 159 -3.93 0.84 -3.51
CA GLY A 159 -4.16 1.46 -4.81
C GLY A 159 -4.59 0.49 -5.89
N GLY A 160 -5.17 -0.63 -5.48
CA GLY A 160 -6.36 -1.10 -6.17
C GLY A 160 -7.46 -0.02 -6.25
N THR A 161 -7.31 1.10 -5.53
CA THR A 161 -8.09 2.35 -5.69
C THR A 161 -7.17 3.57 -5.81
N SER A 162 -7.25 4.26 -6.96
CA SER A 162 -6.66 5.57 -7.31
C SER A 162 -5.13 5.66 -7.47
N LEU A 163 -4.64 5.32 -8.67
CA LEU A 163 -3.86 6.22 -9.55
C LEU A 163 -3.47 5.45 -10.83
N GLY A 164 -3.93 5.94 -11.98
CA GLY A 164 -3.31 5.61 -13.27
C GLY A 164 -4.01 4.61 -14.19
N ALA A 165 -5.25 4.17 -13.92
CA ALA A 165 -6.07 3.73 -15.05
C ALA A 165 -6.51 5.01 -15.77
N ALA A 166 -5.77 5.39 -16.82
CA ALA A 166 -6.35 6.21 -17.87
C ALA A 166 -7.67 5.53 -18.24
N VAL A 167 -8.77 6.09 -17.75
CA VAL A 167 -10.09 5.79 -18.28
C VAL A 167 -9.95 6.15 -19.74
N ALA A 168 -9.88 5.13 -20.59
CA ALA A 168 -9.95 5.34 -22.02
C ALA A 168 -11.14 6.28 -22.25
N PRO A 169 -10.98 7.36 -23.02
CA PRO A 169 -12.02 8.35 -23.21
C PRO A 169 -13.33 7.64 -23.59
N PRO A 170 -14.49 8.08 -23.06
CA PRO A 170 -15.77 7.47 -23.36
C PRO A 170 -15.96 7.42 -24.87
N GLN A 171 -15.86 6.21 -25.43
CA GLN A 171 -16.17 6.00 -26.84
C GLN A 171 -17.69 6.00 -26.97
N ALA A 172 -18.23 7.07 -27.54
CA ALA A 172 -19.61 7.12 -28.01
C ALA A 172 -19.74 6.16 -29.21
N HIS A 173 -19.95 4.88 -28.93
CA HIS A 173 -20.29 3.88 -29.93
C HIS A 173 -21.79 3.59 -29.87
N THR A 174 -22.49 4.02 -30.91
CA THR A 174 -23.94 3.90 -31.13
C THR A 174 -24.42 2.46 -31.42
N ASN A 175 -23.53 1.46 -31.39
CA ASN A 175 -23.86 0.05 -31.70
C ASN A 175 -23.47 -0.91 -30.57
N PHE A 176 -23.82 -0.60 -29.32
CA PHE A 176 -23.63 -1.55 -28.22
C PHE A 176 -24.74 -2.62 -28.25
N VAL A 177 -24.38 -3.86 -28.60
CA VAL A 177 -25.29 -5.01 -28.59
C VAL A 177 -25.27 -5.67 -27.22
N ASP A 178 -26.43 -5.76 -26.57
CA ASP A 178 -26.56 -6.50 -25.31
C ASP A 178 -26.43 -8.01 -25.54
N ALA A 179 -25.70 -8.70 -24.67
CA ALA A 179 -25.50 -10.15 -24.75
C ALA A 179 -26.74 -10.98 -24.36
N GLY A 180 -27.87 -10.35 -24.04
CA GLY A 180 -29.14 -11.02 -23.79
C GLY A 180 -29.24 -11.75 -22.44
N THR A 181 -30.27 -12.58 -22.28
CA THR A 181 -30.59 -13.20 -20.99
C THR A 181 -29.47 -14.10 -20.45
N THR A 182 -29.33 -14.09 -19.13
CA THR A 182 -28.34 -14.89 -18.39
C THR A 182 -29.00 -16.17 -17.89
N SER A 183 -28.23 -17.25 -17.70
CA SER A 183 -28.75 -18.51 -17.15
C SER A 183 -29.21 -18.40 -15.70
N LEU A 184 -28.76 -17.36 -14.98
CA LEU A 184 -29.21 -17.06 -13.63
C LEU A 184 -30.41 -16.11 -13.69
N MET A 185 -31.57 -16.60 -13.23
CA MET A 185 -32.79 -15.80 -13.11
C MET A 185 -32.72 -14.84 -11.90
N ASN A 186 -33.46 -13.74 -11.99
CA ASN A 186 -33.64 -12.82 -10.88
C ASN A 186 -34.54 -13.44 -9.80
N LYS A 187 -34.36 -13.00 -8.54
CA LYS A 187 -35.23 -13.46 -7.45
C LYS A 187 -36.64 -12.88 -7.63
N PRO A 188 -37.69 -13.55 -7.09
CA PRO A 188 -39.05 -13.00 -7.12
C PRO A 188 -39.09 -11.59 -6.53
N GLY A 189 -39.61 -10.62 -7.27
CA GLY A 189 -39.72 -9.22 -6.84
C GLY A 189 -38.52 -8.32 -7.16
N GLU A 190 -37.45 -8.82 -7.77
CA GLU A 190 -36.35 -7.98 -8.25
C GLU A 190 -36.68 -7.33 -9.61
N PRO A 191 -36.47 -6.02 -9.76
CA PRO A 191 -36.81 -5.32 -11.00
C PRO A 191 -35.85 -5.68 -12.15
N PRO A 192 -36.32 -5.57 -13.41
CA PRO A 192 -35.53 -5.92 -14.58
C PRO A 192 -34.37 -4.96 -14.79
N PHE A 193 -33.23 -5.50 -15.23
CA PHE A 193 -32.03 -4.72 -15.52
C PHE A 193 -32.20 -3.93 -16.81
N ARG A 194 -32.00 -2.61 -16.74
CA ARG A 194 -32.21 -1.66 -17.87
C ARG A 194 -30.92 -1.26 -18.59
N LEU A 195 -29.76 -1.73 -18.12
CA LEU A 195 -28.47 -1.47 -18.76
C LEU A 195 -28.06 -2.66 -19.64
N ALA A 196 -27.15 -2.43 -20.59
CA ALA A 196 -26.65 -3.47 -21.48
C ALA A 196 -25.26 -3.93 -21.07
N LEU A 197 -25.00 -5.23 -21.18
CA LEU A 197 -23.71 -5.87 -20.90
C LEU A 197 -23.21 -6.59 -22.16
N ASN A 198 -21.91 -6.53 -22.40
CA ASN A 198 -21.30 -7.17 -23.58
C ASN A 198 -21.18 -8.70 -23.46
N THR A 199 -21.50 -9.28 -22.30
CA THR A 199 -21.41 -10.72 -22.05
C THR A 199 -22.50 -11.21 -21.12
N ASN A 200 -22.94 -12.46 -21.31
CA ASN A 200 -23.92 -13.15 -20.48
C ASN A 200 -23.27 -14.10 -19.45
N LYS A 201 -21.96 -14.32 -19.51
CA LYS A 201 -21.16 -15.09 -18.54
C LYS A 201 -19.75 -14.51 -18.42
N ILE A 202 -19.09 -14.75 -17.28
CA ILE A 202 -17.71 -14.30 -17.04
C ILE A 202 -16.80 -15.52 -17.09
N GLU A 203 -15.97 -15.61 -18.13
CA GLU A 203 -15.09 -16.76 -18.36
C GLU A 203 -13.65 -16.45 -17.94
N PHE A 204 -13.18 -17.12 -16.90
CA PHE A 204 -11.79 -17.04 -16.46
C PHE A 204 -10.97 -18.15 -17.12
N LYS A 205 -9.90 -17.76 -17.81
CA LYS A 205 -8.92 -18.70 -18.35
C LYS A 205 -7.93 -19.04 -17.24
N CYS A 206 -8.09 -20.22 -16.65
CA CYS A 206 -7.27 -20.67 -15.54
C CYS A 206 -5.98 -21.30 -16.06
N THR A 207 -4.86 -20.63 -15.86
CA THR A 207 -3.52 -21.16 -16.13
C THR A 207 -3.00 -22.00 -14.96
N GLU A 208 -2.09 -22.94 -15.21
CA GLU A 208 -1.48 -23.79 -14.18
C GLU A 208 -0.52 -23.04 -13.25
N ASP A 209 0.05 -21.93 -13.72
CA ASP A 209 1.02 -21.09 -13.02
C ASP A 209 0.43 -20.26 -11.86
N ARG A 210 -0.84 -20.51 -11.48
CA ARG A 210 -1.59 -19.79 -10.42
C ARG A 210 -1.61 -18.27 -10.58
N LYS A 211 -1.39 -17.76 -11.79
CA LYS A 211 -1.46 -16.31 -12.04
C LYS A 211 -2.92 -15.83 -12.00
N PRO A 212 -3.17 -14.60 -11.50
CA PRO A 212 -4.49 -14.00 -11.57
C PRO A 212 -4.99 -13.87 -13.02
N SER A 213 -6.26 -14.22 -13.25
CA SER A 213 -6.94 -14.01 -14.54
C SER A 213 -7.83 -12.78 -14.44
N SER A 214 -7.91 -11.98 -15.51
CA SER A 214 -8.84 -10.84 -15.60
C SER A 214 -9.78 -10.96 -16.80
N VAL A 215 -10.98 -10.42 -16.64
CA VAL A 215 -12.00 -10.34 -17.69
C VAL A 215 -12.53 -8.91 -17.73
N PHE A 216 -12.61 -8.34 -18.93
CA PHE A 216 -13.17 -7.01 -19.17
C PHE A 216 -14.66 -7.15 -19.53
N VAL A 217 -15.52 -6.57 -18.69
CA VAL A 217 -16.96 -6.48 -18.92
C VAL A 217 -17.30 -5.03 -19.24
N LYS A 218 -17.92 -4.79 -20.39
CA LYS A 218 -18.42 -3.47 -20.77
C LYS A 218 -19.88 -3.35 -20.36
N LEU A 219 -20.22 -2.25 -19.70
CA LEU A 219 -21.55 -1.88 -19.26
C LEU A 219 -21.97 -0.58 -19.97
N PHE A 220 -23.01 -0.67 -20.80
CA PHE A 220 -23.55 0.46 -21.55
C PHE A 220 -24.87 0.92 -20.96
N ASN A 221 -25.07 2.24 -20.93
CA ASN A 221 -26.30 2.87 -20.47
C ASN A 221 -27.13 3.36 -21.66
N PRO A 222 -28.16 2.61 -22.10
CA PRO A 222 -29.06 3.04 -23.18
C PRO A 222 -30.09 4.08 -22.73
N THR A 223 -30.12 4.48 -21.45
CA THR A 223 -31.12 5.43 -20.94
C THR A 223 -30.70 6.88 -21.17
N ASN A 224 -31.65 7.80 -21.07
CA ASN A 224 -31.41 9.25 -21.20
C ASN A 224 -30.89 9.92 -19.92
N GLU A 225 -30.69 9.13 -18.85
CA GLU A 225 -30.30 9.63 -17.54
C GLU A 225 -28.96 9.05 -17.10
N THR A 226 -28.28 9.73 -16.17
CA THR A 226 -27.09 9.17 -15.54
C THR A 226 -27.50 8.15 -14.50
N VAL A 227 -26.98 6.93 -14.63
CA VAL A 227 -27.31 5.80 -13.76
C VAL A 227 -26.10 5.44 -12.92
N SER A 228 -26.31 5.14 -11.64
CA SER A 228 -25.28 4.52 -10.80
C SER A 228 -25.35 3.01 -10.91
N PHE A 229 -24.17 2.36 -10.94
CA PHE A 229 -24.06 0.91 -10.91
C PHE A 229 -23.28 0.43 -9.69
N LYS A 230 -23.54 -0.81 -9.29
CA LYS A 230 -22.81 -1.54 -8.24
C LYS A 230 -22.68 -3.00 -8.64
N VAL A 231 -21.48 -3.55 -8.49
CA VAL A 231 -21.19 -4.94 -8.80
C VAL A 231 -20.81 -5.67 -7.52
N ARG A 232 -21.50 -6.78 -7.26
CA ARG A 232 -21.19 -7.70 -6.16
C ARG A 232 -20.78 -9.05 -6.73
N CYS A 233 -19.96 -9.78 -6.00
CA CYS A 233 -19.57 -11.14 -6.33
C CYS A 233 -19.92 -12.06 -5.16
N THR A 234 -20.07 -13.36 -5.44
CA THR A 234 -20.36 -14.38 -4.42
C THR A 234 -19.24 -14.59 -3.41
N SER A 235 -17.98 -14.32 -3.78
CA SER A 235 -16.84 -14.44 -2.87
C SER A 235 -15.86 -13.29 -3.09
N ALA A 236 -15.77 -12.44 -2.08
CA ALA A 236 -14.82 -11.33 -2.06
C ALA A 236 -13.39 -11.77 -1.70
N ASP A 237 -13.16 -13.07 -1.44
CA ASP A 237 -11.83 -13.59 -1.16
C ASP A 237 -11.09 -13.84 -2.46
N ILE A 238 -11.73 -14.53 -3.41
CA ILE A 238 -11.12 -14.95 -4.68
C ILE A 238 -11.35 -13.99 -5.86
N PHE A 239 -12.35 -13.11 -5.78
CA PHE A 239 -12.65 -12.15 -6.85
C PHE A 239 -12.39 -10.70 -6.45
N ARG A 240 -11.95 -9.88 -7.40
CA ARG A 240 -11.92 -8.42 -7.26
C ARG A 240 -12.61 -7.77 -8.45
N VAL A 241 -13.45 -6.77 -8.20
CA VAL A 241 -14.16 -6.03 -9.24
C VAL A 241 -13.72 -4.57 -9.21
N GLN A 242 -13.38 -4.00 -10.36
CA GLN A 242 -12.89 -2.63 -10.47
C GLN A 242 -13.43 -1.93 -11.73
N PRO A 243 -14.11 -0.77 -11.58
CA PRO A 243 -14.64 -0.23 -10.33
C PRO A 243 -15.82 -1.09 -9.81
N PRO A 244 -15.95 -1.30 -8.48
CA PRO A 244 -17.07 -2.04 -7.90
C PRO A 244 -18.38 -1.24 -7.85
N LEU A 245 -18.29 0.09 -7.97
CA LEU A 245 -19.41 1.03 -8.01
C LEU A 245 -18.99 2.26 -8.79
N GLY A 246 -19.95 2.94 -9.41
CA GLY A 246 -19.67 4.14 -10.19
C GLY A 246 -20.92 4.71 -10.84
N PHE A 247 -20.71 5.60 -11.81
CA PHE A 247 -21.76 6.19 -12.63
C PHE A 247 -21.49 5.93 -14.11
N VAL A 248 -22.55 5.84 -14.89
CA VAL A 248 -22.51 5.80 -16.35
C VAL A 248 -23.49 6.85 -16.84
N LYS A 249 -23.02 7.83 -17.61
CA LYS A 249 -23.90 8.84 -18.19
C LYS A 249 -24.78 8.22 -19.27
N SER A 250 -25.78 8.98 -19.71
CA SER A 250 -26.61 8.58 -20.85
C SER A 250 -25.75 8.27 -22.07
N ASN A 251 -26.04 7.15 -22.75
CA ASN A 251 -25.37 6.70 -23.96
C ASN A 251 -23.85 6.52 -23.83
N GLU A 252 -23.32 6.37 -22.61
CA GLU A 252 -21.92 6.07 -22.36
C GLU A 252 -21.72 4.59 -22.00
N THR A 253 -20.48 4.12 -22.20
CA THR A 253 -20.03 2.78 -21.80
C THR A 253 -18.93 2.88 -20.76
N VAL A 254 -19.04 2.10 -19.69
CA VAL A 254 -17.98 1.92 -18.71
C VAL A 254 -17.37 0.52 -18.84
N SER A 255 -16.05 0.41 -18.68
CA SER A 255 -15.36 -0.89 -18.63
C SER A 255 -15.09 -1.28 -17.19
N ILE A 256 -15.52 -2.48 -16.81
CA ILE A 256 -15.39 -3.08 -15.49
C ILE A 256 -14.45 -4.28 -15.61
N VAL A 257 -13.36 -4.26 -14.86
CA VAL A 257 -12.38 -5.36 -14.80
C VAL A 257 -12.72 -6.26 -13.63
N ILE A 258 -12.85 -7.55 -13.91
CA ILE A 258 -13.09 -8.58 -12.92
C ILE A 258 -11.89 -9.50 -12.86
N TRP A 259 -11.28 -9.60 -11.70
CA TRP A 259 -10.11 -10.42 -11.42
C TRP A 259 -10.49 -11.67 -10.65
N TYR A 260 -9.89 -12.80 -11.02
CA TYR A 260 -9.87 -14.04 -10.27
C TYR A 260 -8.43 -14.32 -9.81
N GLN A 261 -8.22 -14.50 -8.50
CA GLN A 261 -6.87 -14.63 -7.92
C GLN A 261 -6.19 -15.98 -8.18
N ASN A 262 -6.91 -17.00 -8.68
CA ASN A 262 -6.37 -18.31 -9.08
C ASN A 262 -5.50 -19.01 -7.99
N GLN A 263 -5.87 -18.86 -6.72
CA GLN A 263 -5.10 -19.40 -5.58
C GLN A 263 -5.45 -20.86 -5.25
N ASP A 264 -6.74 -21.23 -5.27
CA ASP A 264 -7.21 -22.59 -4.96
C ASP A 264 -8.23 -23.08 -6.00
N LYS A 265 -7.72 -23.79 -7.01
CA LYS A 265 -8.51 -24.30 -8.15
C LYS A 265 -9.67 -25.21 -7.72
N LYS A 266 -9.50 -26.06 -6.70
CA LYS A 266 -10.48 -27.10 -6.31
C LYS A 266 -11.73 -26.54 -5.63
N ASP A 267 -11.57 -25.57 -4.73
CA ASP A 267 -12.71 -24.98 -4.00
C ASP A 267 -13.44 -23.89 -4.78
N ALA A 268 -12.74 -23.20 -5.71
CA ALA A 268 -13.36 -22.21 -6.58
C ALA A 268 -14.21 -22.84 -7.69
N MET A 269 -13.81 -24.02 -8.21
CA MET A 269 -14.57 -24.72 -9.25
C MET A 269 -15.76 -25.52 -8.72
N SER A 270 -15.78 -25.87 -7.43
CA SER A 270 -16.89 -26.64 -6.83
C SER A 270 -18.12 -25.79 -6.52
N LYS A 271 -17.99 -24.46 -6.50
CA LYS A 271 -19.07 -23.52 -6.16
C LYS A 271 -19.57 -22.78 -7.39
N CYS A 272 -20.89 -22.66 -7.51
CA CYS A 272 -21.55 -21.83 -8.53
C CYS A 272 -21.37 -20.34 -8.19
N HIS A 273 -20.26 -19.76 -8.65
CA HIS A 273 -19.97 -18.34 -8.47
C HIS A 273 -20.71 -17.46 -9.48
N TYR A 274 -21.11 -16.26 -9.05
CA TYR A 274 -21.74 -15.28 -9.93
C TYR A 274 -21.42 -13.84 -9.52
N PHE A 275 -21.66 -12.93 -10.45
CA PHE A 275 -21.53 -11.49 -10.28
C PHE A 275 -22.89 -10.83 -10.49
N ALA A 276 -23.36 -10.11 -9.49
CA ALA A 276 -24.62 -9.38 -9.55
C ALA A 276 -24.34 -7.91 -9.87
N PHE A 277 -24.86 -7.46 -11.01
CA PHE A 277 -24.84 -6.09 -11.48
C PHE A 277 -26.15 -5.43 -11.07
N TYR A 278 -26.05 -4.37 -10.29
CA TYR A 278 -27.16 -3.56 -9.82
C TYR A 278 -27.09 -2.19 -10.48
N HIS A 279 -28.25 -1.58 -10.73
CA HIS A 279 -28.33 -0.18 -11.10
C HIS A 279 -29.41 0.58 -10.33
N THR A 280 -29.28 1.89 -10.26
CA THR A 280 -30.26 2.84 -9.70
C THR A 280 -30.02 4.22 -10.31
N HIS A 281 -31.06 5.05 -10.45
CA HIS A 281 -30.91 6.43 -10.90
C HIS A 281 -29.92 7.23 -10.04
N SER A 282 -29.24 8.20 -10.65
CA SER A 282 -28.41 9.15 -9.92
C SER A 282 -29.27 10.28 -9.33
N ASP A 283 -28.98 10.68 -8.10
CA ASP A 283 -29.65 11.80 -7.41
C ASP A 283 -28.68 12.92 -7.00
N GLY A 284 -27.48 12.94 -7.60
CA GLY A 284 -26.43 13.92 -7.32
C GLY A 284 -25.51 13.58 -6.13
N ARG A 285 -25.86 12.59 -5.30
CA ARG A 285 -24.96 12.11 -4.22
C ARG A 285 -23.78 11.32 -4.78
N THR A 286 -22.75 11.12 -3.96
CA THR A 286 -21.66 10.20 -4.35
C THR A 286 -22.18 8.77 -4.44
N ALA A 287 -21.60 7.95 -5.33
CA ALA A 287 -22.05 6.56 -5.50
C ALA A 287 -22.00 5.77 -4.18
N ARG A 288 -21.04 6.06 -3.29
CA ARG A 288 -20.94 5.38 -1.99
C ARG A 288 -22.10 5.71 -1.06
N GLU A 289 -22.52 6.97 -1.01
CA GLU A 289 -23.64 7.42 -0.18
C GLU A 289 -24.98 6.94 -0.73
N LEU A 290 -25.16 7.00 -2.06
CA LEU A 290 -26.33 6.49 -2.76
C LEU A 290 -26.56 5.01 -2.43
N TRP A 291 -25.53 4.18 -2.59
CA TRP A 291 -25.62 2.74 -2.36
C TRP A 291 -25.63 2.30 -0.89
N ALA A 292 -25.62 3.24 0.06
CA ALA A 292 -25.81 2.96 1.48
C ALA A 292 -27.31 2.72 1.80
N ASN A 293 -28.21 3.49 1.19
CA ASN A 293 -29.64 3.51 1.53
C ASN A 293 -30.58 3.24 0.35
N SER A 294 -30.10 3.34 -0.90
CA SER A 294 -30.96 3.16 -2.09
C SER A 294 -31.24 1.70 -2.41
N LYS A 295 -32.49 1.43 -2.80
CA LYS A 295 -32.90 0.13 -3.39
C LYS A 295 -32.44 0.07 -4.85
N ALA A 296 -32.04 -1.12 -5.30
CA ALA A 296 -31.70 -1.32 -6.70
C ALA A 296 -32.97 -1.30 -7.57
N GLU A 297 -32.89 -0.59 -8.69
CA GLU A 297 -33.96 -0.49 -9.69
C GLU A 297 -33.84 -1.50 -10.82
N GLY A 298 -32.72 -2.22 -10.86
CA GLY A 298 -32.55 -3.37 -11.74
C GLY A 298 -31.38 -4.22 -11.30
N VAL A 299 -31.49 -5.54 -11.54
CA VAL A 299 -30.46 -6.53 -11.21
C VAL A 299 -30.25 -7.48 -12.38
N ARG A 300 -29.00 -7.82 -12.69
CA ARG A 300 -28.64 -8.92 -13.59
C ARG A 300 -27.47 -9.71 -13.04
N ARG A 301 -27.54 -11.04 -13.14
CA ARG A 301 -26.51 -11.94 -12.58
C ARG A 301 -25.76 -12.65 -13.70
N LEU A 302 -24.46 -12.46 -13.76
CA LEU A 302 -23.57 -13.18 -14.67
C LEU A 302 -22.92 -14.35 -13.94
N PRO A 303 -23.11 -15.61 -14.37
CA PRO A 303 -22.39 -16.74 -13.82
C PRO A 303 -20.89 -16.64 -14.16
N ALA A 304 -20.06 -17.11 -13.23
CA ALA A 304 -18.64 -17.32 -13.46
C ALA A 304 -18.40 -18.73 -14.04
N SER A 305 -17.58 -18.83 -15.08
CA SER A 305 -17.13 -20.09 -15.65
C SER A 305 -15.60 -20.12 -15.66
N PHE A 306 -15.03 -21.28 -15.35
CA PHE A 306 -13.59 -21.48 -15.30
C PHE A 306 -13.21 -22.44 -16.42
N ILE A 307 -12.42 -21.95 -17.38
CA ILE A 307 -11.94 -22.72 -18.51
C ILE A 307 -10.49 -23.07 -18.23
N SER A 308 -10.16 -24.37 -18.20
CA SER A 308 -8.77 -24.82 -18.14
C SER A 308 -8.11 -24.53 -19.48
N ALA A 309 -6.97 -23.86 -19.47
CA ALA A 309 -6.10 -23.86 -20.65
C ALA A 309 -5.66 -25.32 -20.89
N LYS A 310 -5.88 -25.82 -22.11
CA LYS A 310 -5.34 -27.11 -22.58
C LYS A 310 -3.89 -26.94 -22.97
#